data_AF-A0AAE3MEM4-F1
#
_entry.id   AF-A0AAE3MEM4-F1
#
_cell.length_a   1.000
_cell.length_b   1.000
_cell.length_c   1.000
_cell.angle_alpha   90.00
_cell.angle_beta   90.00
_cell.angle_gamma   90.00
#
_symmetry.space_group_name_H-M   'P 1'
#
loop_
_entity.id
_entity.type
_entity.pdbx_description
1 polymer ?
#
loop_
_entity_poly.entity_id
_entity_poly.type
_entity_poly.pdbx_seq_one_letter_code
_entity_poly.pdbx_strand_id
1 'polypeptide(L)'
;MNKLYKIPGLILAFALAVFFQACDDDIDPIIEELNFERAFTPLDLDVKVRNQLNAEVTWTVSQNIDHYVLEIHNDSMLFGSLVVTQDVLPAEVPVTIELESEEQYSVRIKAVSTTEGQDESKWGGIAFKTSKENIFNPLTDENIGKQEAILSWPAGSAVTHFMITPGDVRRDLSDDEIAAGEATVTGLDFDTEYTVIMFNGVNPKQRGDITFTTLPEGITLTAADDLSAAIAGAVDGEIFLLEGGEYTAYKGMITIDKSIVLKGLSSEDMPVLNVQFVIADGAANVELSNIEMDGKYTDELEVETILDHAIQYSSSATAVGNITLTTCNIHDYNKSLVSASSGAFTVESITFDDCMIADILNDGGDFIDFRKSFPAAITVTNTSFVNCATANNRDFFRLDGFAKGNAFDDGAHTPVITVTANTFYNVQNNASGGKRFFYVRWQNSPEVLNVERNLFVNSTAIYSSDSDTDMATFSKNNYFNAPGFLDSSKSVYDNSGTHSELDPGFADAANNDFSVSTQAIIDDAIGALRWR
;
A
#
# COMPACT_ATOMS: atom_id res chain seq x y z
N MET A 1 51.20 -16.38 90.84
CA MET A 1 51.53 -15.10 91.51
C MET A 1 52.87 -14.60 91.00
N ASN A 2 52.98 -13.30 90.72
CA ASN A 2 54.21 -12.51 90.52
C ASN A 2 54.92 -12.70 89.16
N LYS A 3 54.91 -11.66 88.31
CA LYS A 3 56.00 -10.67 88.08
C LYS A 3 57.14 -11.30 87.23
N LEU A 4 57.71 -10.73 86.15
CA LEU A 4 58.38 -9.43 86.04
C LEU A 4 59.14 -9.36 84.67
N TYR A 5 59.10 -8.22 83.96
CA TYR A 5 60.12 -7.58 83.04
C TYR A 5 60.35 -8.16 81.61
N LYS A 6 60.22 -7.38 80.51
CA LYS A 6 60.98 -6.23 79.94
C LYS A 6 62.30 -6.62 79.20
N ILE A 7 62.37 -6.19 77.91
CA ILE A 7 63.50 -5.56 77.17
C ILE A 7 64.30 -6.41 76.13
N PRO A 8 64.79 -5.77 75.03
CA PRO A 8 64.90 -6.28 73.65
C PRO A 8 66.36 -6.36 73.11
N GLY A 9 66.53 -6.63 71.80
CA GLY A 9 67.79 -6.39 71.05
C GLY A 9 67.78 -7.15 69.70
N LEU A 10 67.64 -6.56 68.52
CA LEU A 10 68.41 -5.50 67.84
C LEU A 10 69.72 -6.05 67.21
N ILE A 11 69.77 -6.00 65.87
CA ILE A 11 70.92 -5.64 65.01
C ILE A 11 71.88 -6.74 64.49
N LEU A 12 72.11 -6.63 63.17
CA LEU A 12 73.30 -7.00 62.39
C LEU A 12 73.43 -8.44 61.84
N ALA A 13 72.77 -8.66 60.71
CA ALA A 13 73.41 -9.36 59.59
C ALA A 13 73.12 -8.57 58.30
N PHE A 14 73.62 -7.34 58.29
CA PHE A 14 73.60 -6.41 57.16
C PHE A 14 74.95 -6.54 56.45
N ALA A 15 75.08 -7.45 55.49
CA ALA A 15 76.11 -7.45 54.43
C ALA A 15 76.08 -8.76 53.61
N LEU A 16 75.14 -8.87 52.66
CA LEU A 16 75.37 -9.36 51.28
C LEU A 16 74.03 -9.43 50.53
N ALA A 17 73.59 -8.28 50.01
CA ALA A 17 72.97 -8.23 48.69
C ALA A 17 74.11 -8.51 47.68
N VAL A 18 73.99 -9.09 46.49
CA VAL A 18 73.05 -8.98 45.36
C VAL A 18 73.50 -10.14 44.43
N PHE A 19 72.67 -10.98 43.80
CA PHE A 19 72.09 -10.88 42.43
C PHE A 19 71.38 -12.25 42.23
N PHE A 20 70.07 -12.36 42.00
CA PHE A 20 69.36 -11.95 40.78
C PHE A 20 67.98 -11.34 41.09
N GLN A 21 67.76 -10.11 40.63
CA GLN A 21 66.47 -9.43 40.45
C GLN A 21 66.58 -8.74 39.09
N ALA A 22 65.65 -9.00 38.16
CA ALA A 22 65.13 -8.06 37.15
C ALA A 22 64.35 -8.80 36.06
N CYS A 23 63.02 -8.74 36.14
CA CYS A 23 62.17 -8.05 35.15
C CYS A 23 60.85 -7.77 35.88
N ASP A 24 60.63 -6.51 36.27
CA ASP A 24 59.29 -6.00 36.56
C ASP A 24 58.69 -5.66 35.19
N ASP A 25 57.59 -6.31 34.83
CA ASP A 25 56.76 -5.88 33.70
C ASP A 25 55.97 -4.64 34.14
N ASP A 26 56.38 -3.50 33.61
CA ASP A 26 55.68 -2.22 33.72
C ASP A 26 54.38 -2.32 32.90
N ILE A 27 53.28 -2.70 33.55
CA ILE A 27 51.93 -2.70 32.96
C ILE A 27 51.27 -1.38 33.40
N ASP A 28 50.96 -0.52 32.41
CA ASP A 28 50.14 0.68 32.64
C ASP A 28 48.83 0.30 33.36
N PRO A 29 48.40 1.07 34.38
CA PRO A 29 47.17 0.77 35.10
C PRO A 29 45.97 0.79 34.15
N ILE A 30 45.13 -0.25 34.26
CA ILE A 30 43.85 -0.34 33.56
C ILE A 30 42.98 0.83 34.03
N ILE A 31 42.50 1.67 33.10
CA ILE A 31 41.52 2.71 33.41
C ILE A 31 40.21 2.00 33.79
N GLU A 32 39.92 1.92 35.09
CA GLU A 32 38.70 1.26 35.61
C GLU A 32 37.46 2.16 35.50
N GLU A 33 37.61 3.49 35.40
CA GLU A 33 36.49 4.44 35.26
C GLU A 33 36.81 5.55 34.26
N LEU A 34 35.96 5.67 33.23
CA LEU A 34 35.94 6.80 32.30
C LEU A 34 35.17 7.95 32.94
N ASN A 35 35.87 8.92 33.52
CA ASN A 35 35.26 10.12 34.09
C ASN A 35 35.27 11.25 33.06
N PHE A 36 34.09 11.65 32.58
CA PHE A 36 33.95 12.71 31.58
C PHE A 36 33.64 14.04 32.25
N GLU A 37 34.33 15.11 31.85
CA GLU A 37 34.09 16.48 32.37
C GLU A 37 32.67 16.99 32.11
N ARG A 38 31.94 16.37 31.17
CA ARG A 38 30.62 16.81 30.69
C ARG A 38 29.68 15.62 30.45
N ALA A 39 28.38 15.82 30.65
CA ALA A 39 27.35 14.89 30.20
C ALA A 39 27.35 14.73 28.66
N PHE A 40 26.89 13.58 28.17
CA PHE A 40 26.77 13.35 26.74
C PHE A 40 25.57 14.08 26.13
N THR A 41 25.74 14.59 24.91
CA THR A 41 24.64 15.17 24.13
C THR A 41 23.62 14.06 23.84
N PRO A 42 22.31 14.30 24.06
CA PRO A 42 21.29 13.32 23.72
C PRO A 42 21.41 12.86 22.26
N LEU A 43 21.34 11.54 22.05
CA LEU A 43 21.40 10.92 20.73
C LEU A 43 19.98 10.55 20.25
N ASP A 44 19.85 10.34 18.94
CA ASP A 44 18.59 9.92 18.31
C ASP A 44 17.42 10.87 18.60
N LEU A 45 17.71 12.17 18.65
CA LEU A 45 16.69 13.20 18.75
C LEU A 45 15.81 13.16 17.51
N ASP A 46 14.52 12.89 17.70
CA ASP A 46 13.50 12.83 16.67
C ASP A 46 12.26 13.61 17.10
N VAL A 47 11.52 14.14 16.12
CA VAL A 47 10.26 14.85 16.35
C VAL A 47 9.22 14.30 15.39
N LYS A 48 8.14 13.74 15.95
CA LYS A 48 6.96 13.32 15.20
C LYS A 48 5.84 14.30 15.44
N VAL A 49 5.35 14.94 14.38
CA VAL A 49 4.18 15.81 14.47
C VAL A 49 2.92 14.95 14.48
N ARG A 50 2.18 14.97 15.59
CA ARG A 50 0.91 14.28 15.80
C ARG A 50 -0.23 15.28 15.73
N ASN A 51 -1.35 14.89 15.13
CA ASN A 51 -2.55 15.73 15.02
C ASN A 51 -2.25 17.17 14.55
N GLN A 52 -1.29 17.30 13.63
CA GLN A 52 -0.85 18.54 12.96
C GLN A 52 -0.16 19.61 13.84
N LEU A 53 -0.47 19.68 15.14
CA LEU A 53 -0.02 20.71 16.09
C LEU A 53 0.92 20.16 17.18
N ASN A 54 0.87 18.87 17.49
CA ASN A 54 1.60 18.31 18.63
C ASN A 54 2.95 17.75 18.21
N ALA A 55 4.04 18.38 18.62
CA ALA A 55 5.38 17.84 18.49
C ALA A 55 5.64 16.80 19.58
N GLU A 56 5.63 15.51 19.21
CA GLU A 56 6.12 14.40 20.02
C GLU A 56 7.64 14.32 19.86
N VAL A 57 8.38 14.80 20.85
CA VAL A 57 9.85 14.85 20.87
C VAL A 57 10.39 13.65 21.63
N THR A 58 11.30 12.90 21.01
CA THR A 58 11.93 11.71 21.60
C THR A 58 13.45 11.72 21.42
N TRP A 59 14.18 11.05 22.31
CA TRP A 59 15.62 10.84 22.24
C TRP A 59 16.03 9.64 23.10
N THR A 60 17.26 9.16 22.91
CA THR A 60 17.84 8.10 23.73
C THR A 60 18.21 8.62 25.13
N VAL A 61 17.51 8.13 26.15
CA VAL A 61 17.76 8.50 27.56
C VAL A 61 19.06 7.88 28.06
N SER A 62 19.98 8.73 28.53
CA SER A 62 21.25 8.31 29.13
C SER A 62 21.13 8.05 30.63
N GLN A 63 22.03 7.21 31.18
CA GLN A 63 22.14 6.99 32.63
C GLN A 63 22.72 8.22 33.35
N ASN A 64 22.44 8.34 34.65
CA ASN A 64 22.93 9.41 35.54
C ASN A 64 22.53 10.84 35.13
N ILE A 65 21.40 11.00 34.43
CA ILE A 65 20.83 12.30 34.07
C ILE A 65 19.77 12.71 35.09
N ASP A 66 19.87 13.94 35.59
CA ASP A 66 18.89 14.56 36.49
C ASP A 66 17.65 14.99 35.69
N HIS A 67 17.86 15.83 34.67
CA HIS A 67 16.84 16.24 33.71
C HIS A 67 17.48 16.66 32.38
N TYR A 68 16.65 16.87 31.37
CA TYR A 68 17.02 17.49 30.10
C TYR A 68 16.39 18.88 30.01
N VAL A 69 17.10 19.84 29.44
CA VAL A 69 16.53 21.14 29.10
C VAL A 69 16.16 21.11 27.62
N LEU A 70 14.87 21.25 27.31
CA LEU A 70 14.33 21.26 25.96
C LEU A 70 13.83 22.66 25.62
N GLU A 71 14.19 23.14 24.43
CA GLU A 71 13.69 24.39 23.89
C GLU A 71 13.17 24.22 22.46
N ILE A 72 12.02 24.83 22.16
CA ILE A 72 11.47 24.95 20.80
C ILE A 72 11.50 26.42 20.37
N HIS A 73 11.94 26.66 19.15
CA HIS A 73 12.05 27.97 18.52
C HIS A 73 11.29 27.99 17.20
N ASN A 74 10.62 29.10 16.87
CA ASN A 74 9.93 29.31 15.58
C ASN A 74 10.92 29.80 14.52
N ASP A 75 11.89 28.94 14.20
CA ASP A 75 12.90 29.19 13.18
C ASP A 75 13.43 27.87 12.60
N SER A 76 14.45 27.95 11.75
CA SER A 76 15.14 26.80 11.20
C SER A 76 16.58 26.76 11.70
N MET A 77 16.80 26.19 12.89
CA MET A 77 18.10 25.97 13.54
C MET A 77 18.85 27.26 13.93
N LEU A 78 18.15 28.40 14.03
CA LEU A 78 18.76 29.67 14.44
C LEU A 78 18.72 29.84 15.96
N PHE A 79 17.71 29.24 16.61
CA PHE A 79 17.48 29.29 18.05
C PHE A 79 17.43 30.71 18.62
N GLY A 80 16.79 31.62 17.88
CA GLY A 80 16.64 33.03 18.24
C GLY A 80 15.20 33.42 18.60
N SER A 81 14.24 32.51 18.39
CA SER A 81 12.80 32.78 18.43
C SER A 81 12.09 31.83 19.40
N LEU A 82 12.44 31.91 20.68
CA LEU A 82 11.97 30.96 21.69
C LEU A 82 10.44 30.95 21.81
N VAL A 83 9.86 29.76 21.69
CA VAL A 83 8.42 29.48 21.84
C VAL A 83 8.17 28.76 23.16
N VAL A 84 8.92 27.69 23.43
CA VAL A 84 8.79 26.84 24.63
C VAL A 84 10.16 26.55 25.22
N THR A 85 10.25 26.54 26.55
CA THR A 85 11.39 25.99 27.31
C THR A 85 10.85 25.17 28.47
N GLN A 86 11.39 23.97 28.68
CA GLN A 86 10.98 23.10 29.79
C GLN A 86 12.09 22.15 30.21
N ASP A 87 12.09 21.82 31.50
CA ASP A 87 12.90 20.73 32.05
C ASP A 87 12.09 19.43 31.93
N VAL A 88 12.71 18.38 31.40
CA VAL A 88 12.09 17.07 31.16
C VAL A 88 12.85 16.00 31.92
N LEU A 89 12.16 15.26 32.78
CA LEU A 89 12.74 14.14 33.51
C LEU A 89 12.94 12.94 32.57
N PRO A 90 13.93 12.05 32.83
CA PRO A 90 14.12 10.83 32.06
C PRO A 90 12.86 9.97 31.89
N ALA A 91 11.95 9.99 32.86
CA ALA A 91 10.71 9.21 32.85
C ALA A 91 9.57 9.86 32.04
N GLU A 92 9.73 11.11 31.58
CA GLU A 92 8.72 11.87 30.83
C GLU A 92 8.95 11.80 29.31
N VAL A 93 9.92 11.01 28.85
CA VAL A 93 10.23 10.81 27.43
C VAL A 93 9.42 9.63 26.88
N PRO A 94 8.69 9.78 25.76
CA PRO A 94 8.60 10.95 24.87
C PRO A 94 7.72 12.07 25.43
N VAL A 95 8.06 13.32 25.07
CA VAL A 95 7.31 14.52 25.52
C VAL A 95 6.52 15.13 24.37
N THR A 96 5.29 15.56 24.66
CA THR A 96 4.39 16.16 23.67
C THR A 96 4.19 17.64 23.93
N ILE A 97 4.40 18.48 22.92
CA ILE A 97 4.25 19.94 22.99
C ILE A 97 3.30 20.42 21.90
N GLU A 98 2.26 21.14 22.27
CA GLU A 98 1.32 21.77 21.33
C GLU A 98 1.91 23.06 20.76
N LEU A 99 1.86 23.22 19.43
CA LEU A 99 2.41 24.33 18.65
C LEU A 99 1.36 24.87 17.67
N GLU A 100 1.70 25.94 16.94
CA GLU A 100 0.84 26.44 15.85
C GLU A 100 1.04 25.61 14.57
N SER A 101 -0.01 25.46 13.75
CA SER A 101 0.01 24.73 12.47
C SER A 101 0.74 25.49 11.38
N GLU A 102 1.24 24.77 10.36
CA GLU A 102 1.94 25.30 9.18
C GLU A 102 3.24 26.08 9.44
N GLU A 103 3.76 26.03 10.66
CA GLU A 103 4.90 26.82 11.09
C GLU A 103 6.20 26.02 11.06
N GLN A 104 7.30 26.72 10.79
CA GLN A 104 8.64 26.15 10.84
C GLN A 104 9.20 26.27 12.25
N TYR A 105 9.67 25.16 12.80
CA TYR A 105 10.27 25.10 14.12
C TYR A 105 11.65 24.44 14.13
N SER A 106 12.39 24.70 15.19
CA SER A 106 13.58 23.94 15.57
C SER A 106 13.53 23.61 17.05
N VAL A 107 13.88 22.37 17.41
CA VAL A 107 14.02 21.94 18.80
C VAL A 107 15.50 21.76 19.11
N ARG A 108 15.91 22.15 20.32
CA ARG A 108 17.22 21.79 20.87
C ARG A 108 17.09 21.23 22.28
N ILE A 109 17.99 20.31 22.61
CA ILE A 109 18.05 19.63 23.89
C ILE A 109 19.48 19.54 24.43
N LYS A 110 19.65 19.72 25.74
CA LYS A 110 20.88 19.39 26.49
C LYS A 110 20.53 18.58 27.74
N ALA A 111 21.50 17.84 28.26
CA ALA A 111 21.36 16.98 29.43
C ALA A 111 22.09 17.57 30.63
N VAL A 112 21.47 17.48 31.81
CA VAL A 112 22.04 17.89 33.10
C VAL A 112 22.27 16.63 33.93
N SER A 113 23.51 16.41 34.35
CA SER A 113 23.90 15.19 35.08
C SER A 113 23.52 15.25 36.56
N THR A 114 23.23 14.09 37.15
CA THR A 114 23.15 13.90 38.60
C THR A 114 24.53 13.92 39.29
N THR A 115 25.62 13.78 38.52
CA THR A 115 26.99 13.75 39.05
C THR A 115 27.48 15.15 39.38
N GLU A 116 27.78 15.39 40.66
CA GLU A 116 28.27 16.69 41.14
C GLU A 116 29.60 17.08 40.47
N GLY A 117 29.66 18.31 39.93
CA GLY A 117 30.84 18.85 39.25
C GLY A 117 30.98 18.48 37.77
N GLN A 118 30.04 17.75 37.19
CA GLN A 118 29.99 17.48 35.75
C GLN A 118 29.25 18.60 35.01
N ASP A 119 29.85 19.13 33.93
CA ASP A 119 29.21 20.16 33.09
C ASP A 119 27.99 19.58 32.34
N GLU A 120 27.02 20.46 32.05
CA GLU A 120 25.87 20.14 31.17
C GLU A 120 26.34 19.73 29.78
N SER A 121 25.60 18.85 29.08
CA SER A 121 25.97 18.47 27.71
C SER A 121 25.91 19.64 26.71
N LYS A 122 26.52 19.44 25.54
CA LYS A 122 26.28 20.36 24.41
C LYS A 122 24.86 20.16 23.88
N TRP A 123 24.30 21.21 23.31
CA TRP A 123 23.02 21.14 22.64
C TRP A 123 23.08 20.21 21.42
N GLY A 124 22.11 19.30 21.32
CA GLY A 124 21.69 18.68 20.06
C GLY A 124 20.41 19.35 19.57
N GLY A 125 20.13 19.34 18.27
CA GLY A 125 18.91 19.95 17.74
C GLY A 125 18.57 19.53 16.33
N ILE A 126 17.30 19.65 15.98
CA ILE A 126 16.75 19.36 14.66
C ILE A 126 15.67 20.41 14.28
N ALA A 127 15.41 20.56 12.99
CA ALA A 127 14.31 21.36 12.47
C ALA A 127 13.16 20.47 12.01
N PHE A 128 11.92 20.94 12.18
CA PHE A 128 10.70 20.25 11.77
C PHE A 128 9.62 21.28 11.43
N LYS A 129 8.56 20.85 10.74
CA LYS A 129 7.44 21.72 10.35
C LYS A 129 6.13 21.12 10.82
N THR A 130 5.26 21.93 11.42
CA THR A 130 3.89 21.51 11.74
C THR A 130 3.04 21.44 10.47
N SER A 131 2.00 20.60 10.49
CA SER A 131 1.15 20.37 9.31
C SER A 131 -0.03 21.35 9.28
N LYS A 132 -0.72 21.44 8.13
CA LYS A 132 -1.93 22.26 7.98
C LYS A 132 -3.06 21.75 8.88
N GLU A 133 -3.83 22.65 9.50
CA GLU A 133 -5.09 22.27 10.18
C GLU A 133 -6.09 21.76 9.15
N ASN A 134 -6.69 20.60 9.39
CA ASN A 134 -7.81 20.12 8.58
C ASN A 134 -8.92 19.54 9.46
N ILE A 135 -10.04 20.27 9.56
CA ILE A 135 -11.22 19.87 10.33
C ILE A 135 -12.31 19.21 9.48
N PHE A 136 -12.12 19.05 8.17
CA PHE A 136 -13.07 18.26 7.38
C PHE A 136 -13.11 16.83 7.92
N ASN A 137 -14.32 16.28 8.01
CA ASN A 137 -14.47 14.84 8.15
C ASN A 137 -14.04 14.17 6.83
N PRO A 138 -13.69 12.87 6.84
CA PRO A 138 -13.46 12.14 5.61
C PRO A 138 -14.63 12.31 4.63
N LEU A 139 -14.33 12.63 3.38
CA LEU A 139 -15.32 12.71 2.32
C LEU A 139 -15.45 11.34 1.66
N THR A 140 -16.63 10.76 1.77
CA THR A 140 -16.98 9.46 1.18
C THR A 140 -17.54 9.64 -0.23
N ASP A 141 -17.43 8.61 -1.07
CA ASP A 141 -17.87 8.64 -2.48
C ASP A 141 -19.36 8.98 -2.62
N GLU A 142 -20.21 8.51 -1.70
CA GLU A 142 -21.66 8.80 -1.64
C GLU A 142 -21.98 10.31 -1.51
N ASN A 143 -21.04 11.08 -0.98
CA ASN A 143 -21.17 12.53 -0.79
C ASN A 143 -20.64 13.32 -1.99
N ILE A 144 -20.21 12.64 -3.07
CA ILE A 144 -19.73 13.26 -4.31
C ILE A 144 -20.75 12.95 -5.42
N GLY A 145 -21.47 13.98 -5.83
CA GLY A 145 -22.42 13.91 -6.93
C GLY A 145 -21.82 14.29 -8.28
N LYS A 146 -22.68 14.31 -9.30
CA LYS A 146 -22.34 14.76 -10.66
C LYS A 146 -21.99 16.24 -10.74
N GLN A 147 -22.69 17.07 -9.97
CA GLN A 147 -22.56 18.54 -10.00
C GLN A 147 -22.61 19.15 -8.60
N GLU A 148 -22.44 18.32 -7.57
CA GLU A 148 -22.47 18.72 -6.18
C GLU A 148 -21.57 17.85 -5.31
N ALA A 149 -21.21 18.34 -4.13
CA ALA A 149 -20.56 17.56 -3.10
C ALA A 149 -21.04 18.02 -1.71
N ILE A 150 -21.20 17.07 -0.80
CA ILE A 150 -21.59 17.32 0.59
C ILE A 150 -20.34 17.27 1.45
N LEU A 151 -19.97 18.41 2.02
CA LEU A 151 -18.79 18.52 2.88
C LEU A 151 -19.23 18.65 4.34
N SER A 152 -18.58 17.93 5.24
CA SER A 152 -18.90 17.98 6.68
C SER A 152 -17.67 18.21 7.56
N TRP A 153 -17.90 18.75 8.74
CA TRP A 153 -16.91 19.10 9.77
C TRP A 153 -17.59 19.12 11.15
N PRO A 154 -16.87 19.25 12.27
CA PRO A 154 -17.49 19.32 13.59
C PRO A 154 -18.49 20.48 13.72
N ALA A 155 -19.75 20.15 14.06
CA ALA A 155 -20.85 21.09 14.23
C ALA A 155 -20.49 22.27 15.16
N GLY A 156 -20.88 23.49 14.76
CA GLY A 156 -20.62 24.72 15.53
C GLY A 156 -19.17 25.22 15.48
N SER A 157 -18.30 24.63 14.65
CA SER A 157 -16.93 25.12 14.45
C SER A 157 -16.91 26.54 13.91
N ALA A 158 -15.93 27.34 14.36
CA ALA A 158 -15.75 28.71 13.87
C ALA A 158 -15.22 28.72 12.43
N VAL A 159 -16.13 28.85 11.46
CA VAL A 159 -15.86 28.85 10.01
C VAL A 159 -16.72 29.93 9.36
N THR A 160 -16.36 30.37 8.15
CA THR A 160 -17.04 31.50 7.50
C THR A 160 -17.32 31.31 6.03
N HIS A 161 -16.40 30.71 5.28
CA HIS A 161 -16.55 30.55 3.84
C HIS A 161 -15.66 29.43 3.30
N PHE A 162 -16.02 28.97 2.11
CA PHE A 162 -15.21 28.15 1.23
C PHE A 162 -14.59 28.99 0.12
N MET A 163 -13.38 28.61 -0.26
CA MET A 163 -12.77 28.95 -1.55
C MET A 163 -12.69 27.67 -2.37
N ILE A 164 -13.34 27.67 -3.53
CA ILE A 164 -13.50 26.49 -4.39
C ILE A 164 -12.68 26.74 -5.66
N THR A 165 -11.78 25.82 -5.98
CA THR A 165 -10.97 25.78 -7.20
C THR A 165 -11.36 24.52 -7.97
N PRO A 166 -11.49 24.53 -9.32
CA PRO A 166 -11.32 25.65 -10.25
C PRO A 166 -12.37 26.76 -10.08
N GLY A 167 -12.04 27.95 -10.58
CA GLY A 167 -12.93 29.13 -10.62
C GLY A 167 -12.71 30.15 -9.51
N ASP A 168 -11.90 29.83 -8.48
CA ASP A 168 -11.60 30.68 -7.33
C ASP A 168 -12.87 31.27 -6.69
N VAL A 169 -13.92 30.43 -6.61
CA VAL A 169 -15.25 30.84 -6.18
C VAL A 169 -15.28 30.92 -4.66
N ARG A 170 -15.60 32.11 -4.15
CA ARG A 170 -15.93 32.30 -2.73
C ARG A 170 -17.38 31.95 -2.48
N ARG A 171 -17.64 31.00 -1.58
CA ARG A 171 -18.97 30.66 -1.06
C ARG A 171 -19.02 30.91 0.44
N ASP A 172 -19.77 31.92 0.87
CA ASP A 172 -20.00 32.16 2.30
C ASP A 172 -20.93 31.08 2.88
N LEU A 173 -20.61 30.62 4.10
CA LEU A 173 -21.41 29.64 4.84
C LEU A 173 -22.52 30.34 5.62
N SER A 174 -23.70 29.72 5.64
CA SER A 174 -24.85 30.17 6.43
C SER A 174 -24.73 29.75 7.89
N ASP A 175 -25.47 30.44 8.77
CA ASP A 175 -25.52 30.10 10.20
C ASP A 175 -26.02 28.66 10.44
N ASP A 176 -26.92 28.16 9.59
CA ASP A 176 -27.46 26.80 9.68
C ASP A 176 -26.42 25.75 9.25
N GLU A 177 -25.68 25.98 8.15
CA GLU A 177 -24.56 25.11 7.72
C GLU A 177 -23.47 25.06 8.80
N ILE A 178 -23.16 26.20 9.43
CA ILE A 178 -22.18 26.28 10.53
C ILE A 178 -22.67 25.50 11.76
N ALA A 179 -23.95 25.65 12.12
CA ALA A 179 -24.55 24.96 13.26
C ALA A 179 -24.64 23.45 13.04
N ALA A 180 -24.92 23.00 11.82
CA ALA A 180 -24.96 21.59 11.44
C ALA A 180 -23.54 20.99 11.29
N GLY A 181 -22.56 21.80 10.86
CA GLY A 181 -21.25 21.30 10.47
C GLY A 181 -21.27 20.64 9.10
N GLU A 182 -22.14 21.10 8.19
CA GLU A 182 -22.33 20.48 6.87
C GLU A 182 -22.74 21.54 5.84
N ALA A 183 -22.25 21.42 4.62
CA ALA A 183 -22.70 22.24 3.49
C ALA A 183 -22.64 21.47 2.17
N THR A 184 -23.68 21.63 1.34
CA THR A 184 -23.71 21.12 -0.03
C THR A 184 -23.18 22.17 -1.00
N VAL A 185 -22.03 21.90 -1.61
CA VAL A 185 -21.47 22.68 -2.72
C VAL A 185 -22.17 22.23 -3.99
N THR A 186 -22.79 23.13 -4.73
CA THR A 186 -23.56 22.82 -5.95
C THR A 186 -23.07 23.63 -7.14
N GLY A 187 -23.50 23.28 -8.35
CA GLY A 187 -23.14 23.98 -9.59
C GLY A 187 -21.74 23.64 -10.06
N LEU A 188 -21.26 22.46 -9.71
CA LEU A 188 -19.99 21.91 -10.17
C LEU A 188 -20.14 21.34 -11.59
N ASP A 189 -19.05 21.40 -12.35
CA ASP A 189 -18.90 20.70 -13.63
C ASP A 189 -18.65 19.20 -13.41
N PHE A 190 -19.08 18.37 -14.37
CA PHE A 190 -18.86 16.92 -14.36
C PHE A 190 -17.37 16.58 -14.52
N ASP A 191 -16.96 15.42 -14.00
CA ASP A 191 -15.60 14.87 -14.17
C ASP A 191 -14.48 15.91 -13.95
N THR A 192 -14.63 16.72 -12.90
CA THR A 192 -13.74 17.85 -12.61
C THR A 192 -13.21 17.73 -11.20
N GLU A 193 -11.88 17.77 -11.07
CA GLU A 193 -11.22 17.84 -9.76
C GLU A 193 -11.44 19.23 -9.14
N TYR A 194 -11.99 19.25 -7.93
CA TYR A 194 -12.19 20.43 -7.11
C TYR A 194 -11.34 20.36 -5.85
N THR A 195 -10.71 21.48 -5.50
CA THR A 195 -10.15 21.72 -4.18
C THR A 195 -11.00 22.75 -3.46
N VAL A 196 -11.48 22.42 -2.26
CA VAL A 196 -12.23 23.31 -1.39
C VAL A 196 -11.42 23.63 -0.15
N ILE A 197 -11.12 24.92 0.06
CA ILE A 197 -10.41 25.42 1.24
C ILE A 197 -11.39 26.15 2.15
N MET A 198 -11.47 25.72 3.40
CA MET A 198 -12.33 26.31 4.43
C MET A 198 -11.57 27.36 5.26
N PHE A 199 -12.21 28.50 5.53
CA PHE A 199 -11.60 29.61 6.24
C PHE A 199 -12.45 30.16 7.39
N ASN A 200 -11.79 30.77 8.38
CA ASN A 200 -12.42 31.53 9.46
C ASN A 200 -12.02 33.03 9.43
N GLY A 201 -12.97 33.90 9.07
CA GLY A 201 -12.86 35.36 9.25
C GLY A 201 -12.19 36.12 8.11
N VAL A 202 -11.77 37.36 8.42
CA VAL A 202 -11.26 38.37 7.43
C VAL A 202 -9.73 38.40 7.33
N ASN A 203 -9.02 37.81 8.30
CA ASN A 203 -7.57 37.53 8.25
C ASN A 203 -7.42 36.00 8.22
N PRO A 204 -7.81 35.34 7.13
CA PRO A 204 -8.49 34.08 7.27
C PRO A 204 -7.50 32.98 7.64
N LYS A 205 -7.70 32.38 8.81
CA LYS A 205 -7.04 31.13 9.18
C LYS A 205 -7.69 30.01 8.36
N GLN A 206 -6.90 29.31 7.56
CA GLN A 206 -7.33 28.07 6.90
C GLN A 206 -7.70 27.06 8.01
N ARG A 207 -8.87 26.42 7.87
CA ARG A 207 -9.40 25.42 8.81
C ARG A 207 -9.40 24.01 8.20
N GLY A 208 -9.22 23.91 6.89
CA GLY A 208 -9.09 22.65 6.19
C GLY A 208 -9.07 22.85 4.69
N ASP A 209 -8.59 21.83 4.00
CA ASP A 209 -8.71 21.69 2.56
C ASP A 209 -9.13 20.26 2.22
N ILE A 210 -9.92 20.11 1.17
CA ILE A 210 -10.32 18.81 0.68
C ILE A 210 -10.34 18.82 -0.84
N THR A 211 -9.88 17.75 -1.45
CA THR A 211 -9.86 17.59 -2.91
C THR A 211 -10.69 16.38 -3.29
N PHE A 212 -11.52 16.53 -4.32
CA PHE A 212 -12.41 15.49 -4.83
C PHE A 212 -12.71 15.71 -6.31
N THR A 213 -13.13 14.67 -7.01
CA THR A 213 -13.52 14.75 -8.43
C THR A 213 -14.99 14.41 -8.57
N THR A 214 -15.78 15.31 -9.16
CA THR A 214 -17.21 15.07 -9.43
C THR A 214 -17.43 13.90 -10.38
N LEU A 215 -18.62 13.30 -10.31
CA LEU A 215 -18.95 12.18 -11.20
C LEU A 215 -19.09 12.64 -12.66
N PRO A 216 -18.77 11.77 -13.64
CA PRO A 216 -18.98 12.08 -15.05
C PRO A 216 -20.47 12.19 -15.41
N GLU A 217 -20.75 12.77 -16.57
CA GLU A 217 -22.08 12.70 -17.16
C GLU A 217 -22.34 11.25 -17.62
N GLY A 218 -23.48 10.68 -17.21
CA GLY A 218 -23.80 9.28 -17.51
C GLY A 218 -25.21 8.88 -17.05
N ILE A 219 -25.66 7.73 -17.53
CA ILE A 219 -26.95 7.11 -17.19
C ILE A 219 -26.82 6.47 -15.81
N THR A 220 -27.67 6.89 -14.87
CA THR A 220 -27.75 6.24 -13.57
C THR A 220 -28.64 5.00 -13.68
N LEU A 221 -28.13 3.86 -13.20
CA LEU A 221 -28.86 2.60 -13.07
C LEU A 221 -29.03 2.25 -11.59
N THR A 222 -30.11 1.55 -11.30
CA THR A 222 -30.45 1.01 -9.98
C THR A 222 -30.48 -0.51 -10.04
N ALA A 223 -30.43 -1.17 -8.89
CA ALA A 223 -30.52 -2.64 -8.80
C ALA A 223 -31.80 -3.26 -9.44
N ALA A 224 -32.83 -2.45 -9.72
CA ALA A 224 -34.05 -2.89 -10.41
C ALA A 224 -33.91 -2.91 -11.94
N ASP A 225 -32.89 -2.25 -12.50
CA ASP A 225 -32.68 -2.16 -13.94
C ASP A 225 -32.01 -3.42 -14.52
N ASP A 226 -32.36 -3.74 -15.77
CA ASP A 226 -31.72 -4.83 -16.51
C ASP A 226 -30.40 -4.34 -17.13
N LEU A 227 -29.29 -4.65 -16.46
CA LEU A 227 -27.95 -4.27 -16.89
C LEU A 227 -27.61 -4.82 -18.29
N SER A 228 -28.06 -6.03 -18.61
CA SER A 228 -27.80 -6.66 -19.92
C SER A 228 -28.52 -5.89 -21.03
N ALA A 229 -29.79 -5.53 -20.81
CA ALA A 229 -30.54 -4.70 -21.74
C ALA A 229 -29.95 -3.29 -21.88
N ALA A 230 -29.46 -2.68 -20.79
CA ALA A 230 -28.81 -1.38 -20.81
C ALA A 230 -27.53 -1.40 -21.67
N ILE A 231 -26.65 -2.38 -21.45
CA ILE A 231 -25.41 -2.54 -22.23
C ILE A 231 -25.71 -2.84 -23.70
N ALA A 232 -26.69 -3.70 -23.98
CA ALA A 232 -27.10 -3.99 -25.35
C ALA A 232 -27.63 -2.74 -26.08
N GLY A 233 -28.38 -1.88 -25.37
CA GLY A 233 -28.94 -0.63 -25.88
C GLY A 233 -27.98 0.56 -25.93
N ALA A 234 -26.82 0.47 -25.27
CA ALA A 234 -25.85 1.55 -25.18
C ALA A 234 -25.31 2.00 -26.55
N VAL A 235 -25.00 3.30 -26.65
CA VAL A 235 -24.15 3.82 -27.74
C VAL A 235 -22.67 3.60 -27.40
N ASP A 236 -21.79 3.70 -28.40
CA ASP A 236 -20.34 3.63 -28.17
C ASP A 236 -19.89 4.82 -27.30
N GLY A 237 -19.17 4.54 -26.23
CA GLY A 237 -18.71 5.50 -25.22
C GLY A 237 -19.70 5.78 -24.08
N GLU A 238 -20.80 5.02 -23.96
CA GLU A 238 -21.80 5.24 -22.89
C GLU A 238 -21.22 5.01 -21.49
N ILE A 239 -21.60 5.86 -20.54
CA ILE A 239 -21.20 5.77 -19.14
C ILE A 239 -22.42 5.39 -18.29
N PHE A 240 -22.32 4.27 -17.59
CA PHE A 240 -23.29 3.82 -16.62
C PHE A 240 -22.78 4.03 -15.20
N LEU A 241 -23.59 4.69 -14.39
CA LEU A 241 -23.36 4.97 -12.98
C LEU A 241 -24.31 4.11 -12.15
N LEU A 242 -23.77 3.10 -11.47
CA LEU A 242 -24.56 2.07 -10.81
C LEU A 242 -24.70 2.43 -9.32
N GLU A 243 -25.93 2.62 -8.87
CA GLU A 243 -26.24 2.63 -7.43
C GLU A 243 -25.97 1.26 -6.82
N GLY A 244 -25.68 1.25 -5.51
CA GLY A 244 -25.45 0.02 -4.73
C GLY A 244 -26.64 -0.93 -4.70
N GLY A 245 -26.36 -2.18 -4.35
CA GLY A 245 -27.32 -3.28 -4.33
C GLY A 245 -27.11 -4.34 -5.42
N GLU A 246 -27.88 -5.43 -5.33
CA GLU A 246 -27.74 -6.61 -6.19
C GLU A 246 -28.60 -6.51 -7.46
N TYR A 247 -27.96 -6.53 -8.62
CA TYR A 247 -28.59 -6.39 -9.94
C TYR A 247 -29.14 -7.74 -10.40
N THR A 248 -30.35 -8.07 -9.94
CA THR A 248 -30.93 -9.41 -10.12
C THR A 248 -31.74 -9.59 -11.41
N ALA A 249 -32.02 -8.50 -12.14
CA ALA A 249 -32.84 -8.53 -13.36
C ALA A 249 -32.24 -9.38 -14.49
N TYR A 250 -30.91 -9.47 -14.55
CA TYR A 250 -30.19 -10.37 -15.45
C TYR A 250 -29.00 -11.02 -14.74
N LYS A 251 -28.82 -12.33 -14.96
CA LYS A 251 -27.69 -13.11 -14.45
C LYS A 251 -27.14 -13.98 -15.58
N GLY A 252 -25.83 -14.16 -15.63
CA GLY A 252 -25.17 -14.96 -16.68
C GLY A 252 -24.28 -14.14 -17.60
N MET A 253 -24.22 -14.50 -18.88
CA MET A 253 -23.25 -13.90 -19.81
C MET A 253 -23.77 -12.58 -20.40
N ILE A 254 -23.00 -11.50 -20.33
CA ILE A 254 -23.28 -10.23 -21.01
C ILE A 254 -22.21 -9.99 -22.07
N THR A 255 -22.60 -9.76 -23.32
CA THR A 255 -21.66 -9.36 -24.38
C THR A 255 -21.43 -7.85 -24.38
N ILE A 256 -20.17 -7.44 -24.42
CA ILE A 256 -19.75 -6.04 -24.62
C ILE A 256 -19.07 -5.96 -25.99
N ASP A 257 -19.69 -5.24 -26.92
CA ASP A 257 -19.27 -5.07 -28.33
C ASP A 257 -19.10 -3.60 -28.73
N LYS A 258 -18.94 -2.73 -27.73
CA LYS A 258 -18.75 -1.28 -27.86
C LYS A 258 -17.97 -0.77 -26.66
N SER A 259 -17.44 0.44 -26.75
CA SER A 259 -16.76 1.07 -25.62
C SER A 259 -17.79 1.50 -24.58
N ILE A 260 -17.58 1.17 -23.31
CA ILE A 260 -18.48 1.53 -22.20
C ILE A 260 -17.70 1.74 -20.91
N VAL A 261 -18.30 2.49 -19.98
CA VAL A 261 -17.86 2.60 -18.59
C VAL A 261 -18.97 2.09 -17.68
N LEU A 262 -18.65 1.15 -16.79
CA LEU A 262 -19.51 0.74 -15.67
C LEU A 262 -18.84 1.16 -14.36
N LYS A 263 -19.43 2.16 -13.69
CA LYS A 263 -18.89 2.70 -12.44
C LYS A 263 -19.90 2.59 -11.31
N GLY A 264 -19.56 1.87 -10.25
CA GLY A 264 -20.28 1.92 -8.98
C GLY A 264 -20.11 3.28 -8.31
N LEU A 265 -21.19 3.77 -7.70
CA LEU A 265 -21.22 5.09 -7.06
C LEU A 265 -20.56 5.14 -5.68
N SER A 266 -20.42 4.00 -5.01
CA SER A 266 -19.80 3.89 -3.69
C SER A 266 -18.91 2.66 -3.60
N SER A 267 -17.73 2.82 -3.00
CA SER A 267 -16.86 1.71 -2.64
C SER A 267 -17.30 0.97 -1.37
N GLU A 268 -18.16 1.58 -0.55
CA GLU A 268 -18.72 0.96 0.67
C GLU A 268 -20.00 0.15 0.40
N ASP A 269 -20.69 0.46 -0.70
CA ASP A 269 -21.91 -0.23 -1.17
C ASP A 269 -21.80 -0.47 -2.67
N MET A 270 -20.90 -1.38 -3.07
CA MET A 270 -20.67 -1.71 -4.46
C MET A 270 -21.91 -2.39 -5.08
N PRO A 271 -22.28 -2.08 -6.34
CA PRO A 271 -23.26 -2.86 -7.07
C PRO A 271 -22.77 -4.29 -7.27
N VAL A 272 -23.61 -5.27 -6.91
CA VAL A 272 -23.30 -6.70 -7.05
C VAL A 272 -23.87 -7.22 -8.37
N LEU A 273 -23.00 -7.76 -9.22
CA LEU A 273 -23.29 -8.23 -10.57
C LEU A 273 -22.99 -9.72 -10.69
N ASN A 274 -24.02 -10.56 -10.89
CA ASN A 274 -23.84 -11.99 -11.13
C ASN A 274 -23.64 -12.30 -12.62
N VAL A 275 -22.54 -11.80 -13.19
CA VAL A 275 -22.35 -11.79 -14.65
C VAL A 275 -20.95 -12.21 -15.08
N GLN A 276 -20.88 -12.84 -16.25
CA GLN A 276 -19.64 -13.08 -16.99
C GLN A 276 -19.63 -12.12 -18.18
N PHE A 277 -18.61 -11.29 -18.30
CA PHE A 277 -18.48 -10.41 -19.47
C PHE A 277 -17.82 -11.14 -20.64
N VAL A 278 -18.48 -11.09 -21.79
CA VAL A 278 -17.98 -11.61 -23.08
C VAL A 278 -17.57 -10.43 -23.95
N ILE A 279 -16.27 -10.23 -24.14
CA ILE A 279 -15.71 -9.09 -24.86
C ILE A 279 -15.61 -9.43 -26.35
N ALA A 280 -16.24 -8.63 -27.20
CA ALA A 280 -16.33 -8.84 -28.63
C ALA A 280 -15.81 -7.64 -29.44
N ASP A 281 -15.74 -7.81 -30.77
CA ASP A 281 -15.35 -6.73 -31.69
C ASP A 281 -16.20 -5.49 -31.46
N GLY A 282 -15.55 -4.32 -31.48
CA GLY A 282 -16.17 -3.01 -31.20
C GLY A 282 -15.91 -2.51 -29.78
N ALA A 283 -15.54 -3.38 -28.84
CA ALA A 283 -15.08 -3.00 -27.50
C ALA A 283 -13.64 -2.43 -27.55
N ALA A 284 -13.51 -1.15 -27.95
CA ALA A 284 -12.22 -0.46 -28.03
C ALA A 284 -11.75 0.05 -26.66
N ASN A 285 -12.66 0.37 -25.74
CA ASN A 285 -12.34 0.72 -24.35
C ASN A 285 -13.46 0.30 -23.40
N VAL A 286 -13.17 -0.61 -22.48
CA VAL A 286 -14.11 -1.06 -21.45
C VAL A 286 -13.52 -0.77 -20.08
N GLU A 287 -14.21 0.07 -19.30
CA GLU A 287 -13.78 0.44 -17.95
C GLU A 287 -14.82 -0.04 -16.94
N LEU A 288 -14.35 -0.80 -15.95
CA LEU A 288 -15.15 -1.31 -14.85
C LEU A 288 -14.52 -0.80 -13.55
N SER A 289 -15.28 -0.08 -12.73
CA SER A 289 -14.75 0.45 -11.47
C SER A 289 -15.75 0.40 -10.34
N ASN A 290 -15.28 0.10 -9.12
CA ASN A 290 -16.09 0.05 -7.91
C ASN A 290 -17.30 -0.90 -8.04
N ILE A 291 -17.11 -2.09 -8.63
CA ILE A 291 -18.17 -3.09 -8.79
C ILE A 291 -17.78 -4.40 -8.11
N GLU A 292 -18.79 -5.13 -7.64
CA GLU A 292 -18.65 -6.51 -7.19
C GLU A 292 -19.16 -7.46 -8.28
N MET A 293 -18.28 -8.34 -8.76
CA MET A 293 -18.56 -9.38 -9.72
C MET A 293 -18.57 -10.72 -9.01
N ASP A 294 -19.77 -11.21 -8.66
CA ASP A 294 -19.97 -12.51 -8.01
C ASP A 294 -20.36 -13.57 -9.05
N GLY A 295 -19.42 -14.46 -9.38
CA GLY A 295 -19.62 -15.53 -10.34
C GLY A 295 -20.65 -16.59 -9.91
N LYS A 296 -21.09 -16.58 -8.65
CA LYS A 296 -22.02 -17.56 -8.07
C LYS A 296 -23.37 -16.92 -7.79
N TYR A 297 -24.46 -17.60 -8.17
CA TYR A 297 -25.82 -17.14 -7.90
C TYR A 297 -26.80 -18.30 -7.80
N THR A 298 -27.99 -18.03 -7.24
CA THR A 298 -29.11 -18.98 -7.29
C THR A 298 -29.95 -18.74 -8.54
N ASP A 299 -30.13 -19.77 -9.37
CA ASP A 299 -30.90 -19.68 -10.61
C ASP A 299 -32.43 -19.75 -10.38
N GLU A 300 -33.21 -19.66 -11.46
CA GLU A 300 -34.68 -19.73 -11.41
C GLU A 300 -35.21 -21.09 -10.94
N LEU A 301 -34.37 -22.13 -10.92
CA LEU A 301 -34.69 -23.47 -10.46
C LEU A 301 -34.28 -23.70 -8.99
N GLU A 302 -33.87 -22.64 -8.29
CA GLU A 302 -33.34 -22.68 -6.90
C GLU A 302 -32.07 -23.53 -6.77
N VAL A 303 -31.24 -23.56 -7.82
CA VAL A 303 -29.96 -24.28 -7.84
C VAL A 303 -28.79 -23.29 -7.89
N GLU A 304 -27.76 -23.57 -7.10
CA GLU A 304 -26.49 -22.83 -7.18
C GLU A 304 -25.87 -23.02 -8.57
N THR A 305 -25.64 -21.90 -9.23
CA THR A 305 -24.95 -21.81 -10.52
C THR A 305 -23.67 -21.01 -10.33
N ILE A 306 -22.59 -21.50 -10.93
CA ILE A 306 -21.28 -20.84 -10.91
C ILE A 306 -20.86 -20.59 -12.36
N LEU A 307 -20.57 -19.33 -12.68
CA LEU A 307 -20.07 -18.91 -13.98
C LEU A 307 -18.62 -19.33 -14.15
N ASP A 308 -18.24 -19.62 -15.39
CA ASP A 308 -16.92 -20.16 -15.68
C ASP A 308 -15.84 -19.09 -15.60
N HIS A 309 -16.09 -17.90 -16.14
CA HIS A 309 -15.10 -16.85 -16.30
C HIS A 309 -15.61 -15.50 -15.85
N ALA A 310 -14.76 -14.67 -15.23
CA ALA A 310 -15.12 -13.28 -14.99
C ALA A 310 -15.13 -12.51 -16.32
N ILE A 311 -14.01 -12.59 -17.06
CA ILE A 311 -13.85 -12.01 -18.40
C ILE A 311 -13.56 -13.13 -19.40
N GLN A 312 -14.35 -13.20 -20.46
CA GLN A 312 -14.13 -14.08 -21.60
C GLN A 312 -14.04 -13.26 -22.89
N TYR A 313 -13.01 -13.49 -23.69
CA TYR A 313 -12.95 -12.94 -25.04
C TYR A 313 -13.72 -13.83 -26.01
N SER A 314 -14.49 -13.18 -26.89
CA SER A 314 -15.20 -13.86 -27.96
C SER A 314 -14.22 -14.58 -28.89
N SER A 315 -14.47 -15.86 -29.13
CA SER A 315 -13.64 -16.67 -30.05
C SER A 315 -13.72 -16.20 -31.52
N SER A 316 -14.71 -15.38 -31.86
CA SER A 316 -14.89 -14.80 -33.20
C SER A 316 -14.37 -13.37 -33.32
N ALA A 317 -13.81 -12.80 -32.26
CA ALA A 317 -13.20 -11.47 -32.33
C ALA A 317 -12.03 -11.45 -33.31
N THR A 318 -11.75 -10.26 -33.84
CA THR A 318 -10.62 -9.95 -34.71
C THR A 318 -9.66 -8.98 -34.03
N ALA A 319 -10.18 -7.99 -33.30
CA ALA A 319 -9.41 -7.07 -32.48
C ALA A 319 -10.31 -6.46 -31.40
N VAL A 320 -9.75 -6.32 -30.21
CA VAL A 320 -10.38 -5.69 -29.04
C VAL A 320 -9.37 -4.75 -28.40
N GLY A 321 -9.85 -3.66 -27.83
CA GLY A 321 -8.99 -2.62 -27.28
C GLY A 321 -8.66 -2.86 -25.81
N ASN A 322 -8.80 -1.81 -25.01
CA ASN A 322 -8.41 -1.82 -23.60
C ASN A 322 -9.54 -2.32 -22.70
N ILE A 323 -9.19 -3.11 -21.69
CA ILE A 323 -10.08 -3.42 -20.56
C ILE A 323 -9.38 -3.03 -19.28
N THR A 324 -10.04 -2.19 -18.47
CA THR A 324 -9.53 -1.72 -17.19
C THR A 324 -10.52 -2.08 -16.09
N LEU A 325 -10.03 -2.72 -15.04
CA LEU A 325 -10.78 -3.00 -13.81
C LEU A 325 -10.07 -2.32 -12.65
N THR A 326 -10.75 -1.41 -11.96
CA THR A 326 -10.17 -0.62 -10.87
C THR A 326 -11.04 -0.68 -9.63
N THR A 327 -10.46 -1.03 -8.47
CA THR A 327 -11.20 -1.05 -7.20
C THR A 327 -12.43 -1.98 -7.25
N CYS A 328 -12.30 -3.11 -7.96
CA CYS A 328 -13.37 -4.11 -8.09
C CYS A 328 -13.16 -5.29 -7.15
N ASN A 329 -14.26 -5.88 -6.69
CA ASN A 329 -14.28 -7.19 -6.05
C ASN A 329 -14.70 -8.24 -7.09
N ILE A 330 -13.90 -9.27 -7.34
CA ILE A 330 -14.16 -10.29 -8.37
C ILE A 330 -13.96 -11.65 -7.74
N HIS A 331 -15.03 -12.43 -7.60
CA HIS A 331 -14.93 -13.69 -6.87
C HIS A 331 -15.88 -14.79 -7.34
N ASP A 332 -15.62 -16.00 -6.85
CA ASP A 332 -16.49 -17.16 -7.02
C ASP A 332 -16.75 -17.58 -8.48
N TYR A 333 -15.72 -17.52 -9.34
CA TYR A 333 -15.76 -18.10 -10.68
C TYR A 333 -15.13 -19.49 -10.75
N ASN A 334 -15.72 -20.38 -11.54
CA ASN A 334 -15.32 -21.78 -11.59
C ASN A 334 -13.94 -21.99 -12.24
N LYS A 335 -13.61 -21.26 -13.30
CA LYS A 335 -12.44 -21.55 -14.16
C LYS A 335 -11.37 -20.45 -14.21
N SER A 336 -11.68 -19.29 -14.76
CA SER A 336 -10.63 -18.30 -15.10
C SER A 336 -11.03 -16.89 -14.72
N LEU A 337 -10.06 -16.07 -14.35
CA LEU A 337 -10.25 -14.62 -14.33
C LEU A 337 -10.40 -14.09 -15.76
N VAL A 338 -9.51 -14.53 -16.67
CA VAL A 338 -9.52 -14.13 -18.09
C VAL A 338 -9.37 -15.34 -19.01
N SER A 339 -10.27 -15.46 -19.99
CA SER A 339 -10.29 -16.58 -20.94
C SER A 339 -10.29 -16.14 -22.41
N ALA A 340 -9.23 -16.49 -23.14
CA ALA A 340 -9.04 -16.33 -24.58
C ALA A 340 -8.46 -17.63 -25.19
N SER A 341 -9.16 -18.74 -24.96
CA SER A 341 -8.62 -20.10 -25.16
C SER A 341 -8.53 -20.59 -26.61
N SER A 342 -9.17 -19.92 -27.59
CA SER A 342 -9.25 -20.44 -28.96
C SER A 342 -9.34 -19.43 -30.11
N GLY A 343 -9.73 -18.18 -29.85
CA GLY A 343 -9.81 -17.12 -30.87
C GLY A 343 -8.46 -16.51 -31.22
N ALA A 344 -8.32 -16.04 -32.46
CA ALA A 344 -7.10 -15.40 -32.95
C ALA A 344 -7.38 -13.91 -33.25
N PHE A 345 -7.00 -13.06 -32.30
CA PHE A 345 -7.23 -11.61 -32.32
C PHE A 345 -6.15 -10.88 -31.53
N THR A 346 -6.07 -9.56 -31.70
CA THR A 346 -5.23 -8.69 -30.86
C THR A 346 -6.04 -8.10 -29.71
N VAL A 347 -5.42 -7.96 -28.54
CA VAL A 347 -5.91 -7.19 -27.39
C VAL A 347 -4.90 -6.09 -27.11
N GLU A 348 -5.36 -4.85 -27.00
CA GLU A 348 -4.46 -3.72 -26.71
C GLU A 348 -3.91 -3.80 -25.28
N SER A 349 -4.79 -3.82 -24.27
CA SER A 349 -4.36 -4.08 -22.90
C SER A 349 -5.44 -4.65 -22.00
N ILE A 350 -5.00 -5.31 -20.93
CA ILE A 350 -5.85 -5.68 -19.79
C ILE A 350 -5.18 -5.20 -18.52
N THR A 351 -5.91 -4.43 -17.73
CA THR A 351 -5.41 -3.82 -16.49
C THR A 351 -6.31 -4.19 -15.33
N PHE A 352 -5.71 -4.70 -14.26
CA PHE A 352 -6.32 -4.83 -12.94
C PHE A 352 -5.53 -3.94 -11.99
N ASP A 353 -6.18 -2.93 -11.41
CA ASP A 353 -5.58 -2.07 -10.41
C ASP A 353 -6.46 -2.02 -9.15
N ASP A 354 -5.83 -2.12 -7.98
CA ASP A 354 -6.53 -2.05 -6.68
C ASP A 354 -7.74 -3.01 -6.56
N CYS A 355 -7.69 -4.20 -7.17
CA CYS A 355 -8.79 -5.16 -7.10
C CYS A 355 -8.64 -6.16 -5.94
N MET A 356 -9.76 -6.72 -5.47
CA MET A 356 -9.79 -7.96 -4.70
C MET A 356 -10.27 -9.09 -5.60
N ILE A 357 -9.45 -10.11 -5.78
CA ILE A 357 -9.76 -11.26 -6.64
C ILE A 357 -9.68 -12.52 -5.80
N ALA A 358 -10.82 -13.18 -5.57
CA ALA A 358 -10.93 -14.26 -4.60
C ALA A 358 -11.62 -15.51 -5.15
N ASP A 359 -11.23 -16.68 -4.66
CA ASP A 359 -11.97 -17.94 -4.84
C ASP A 359 -12.29 -18.32 -6.30
N ILE A 360 -11.43 -17.90 -7.24
CA ILE A 360 -11.44 -18.38 -8.63
C ILE A 360 -10.48 -19.58 -8.72
N LEU A 361 -11.04 -20.79 -8.71
CA LEU A 361 -10.29 -21.99 -8.32
C LEU A 361 -9.53 -22.70 -9.46
N ASN A 362 -9.78 -22.35 -10.72
CA ASN A 362 -9.29 -23.09 -11.90
C ASN A 362 -9.76 -24.56 -11.94
N ASP A 363 -11.06 -24.80 -11.76
CA ASP A 363 -11.64 -26.12 -12.03
C ASP A 363 -11.86 -26.37 -13.55
N GLY A 364 -10.77 -26.22 -14.30
CA GLY A 364 -10.76 -26.12 -15.76
C GLY A 364 -10.19 -24.78 -16.20
N GLY A 365 -9.53 -24.76 -17.37
CA GLY A 365 -8.84 -23.55 -17.86
C GLY A 365 -7.58 -23.17 -17.07
N ASP A 366 -6.81 -22.23 -17.62
CA ASP A 366 -5.72 -21.54 -16.92
C ASP A 366 -6.24 -20.16 -16.43
N PHE A 367 -5.59 -19.52 -15.46
CA PHE A 367 -6.23 -18.41 -14.71
C PHE A 367 -6.38 -17.13 -15.57
N ILE A 368 -5.31 -16.75 -16.26
CA ILE A 368 -5.28 -15.77 -17.34
C ILE A 368 -4.74 -16.49 -18.59
N ASP A 369 -5.62 -16.81 -19.55
CA ASP A 369 -5.34 -17.78 -20.63
C ASP A 369 -5.49 -17.17 -22.03
N PHE A 370 -4.39 -17.01 -22.77
CA PHE A 370 -4.34 -16.54 -24.18
C PHE A 370 -3.61 -17.57 -25.05
N ARG A 371 -4.33 -18.26 -25.94
CA ARG A 371 -3.72 -19.38 -26.71
C ARG A 371 -3.43 -19.12 -28.18
N LYS A 372 -4.23 -18.28 -28.82
CA LYS A 372 -4.07 -17.92 -30.24
C LYS A 372 -4.17 -16.43 -30.50
N SER A 373 -4.41 -15.66 -29.45
CA SER A 373 -4.55 -14.22 -29.42
C SER A 373 -3.26 -13.56 -28.92
N PHE A 374 -3.10 -12.29 -29.24
CA PHE A 374 -1.98 -11.47 -28.81
C PHE A 374 -2.45 -10.38 -27.86
N PRO A 375 -2.23 -10.51 -26.54
CA PRO A 375 -2.33 -9.39 -25.62
C PRO A 375 -1.04 -8.57 -25.65
N ALA A 376 -1.13 -7.30 -26.09
CA ALA A 376 0.06 -6.45 -26.14
C ALA A 376 0.54 -6.07 -24.73
N ALA A 377 -0.38 -5.82 -23.79
CA ALA A 377 -0.06 -5.60 -22.39
C ALA A 377 -1.05 -6.29 -21.43
N ILE A 378 -0.52 -6.89 -20.36
CA ILE A 378 -1.28 -7.32 -19.18
C ILE A 378 -0.64 -6.68 -17.96
N THR A 379 -1.39 -5.82 -17.26
CA THR A 379 -0.90 -5.09 -16.09
C THR A 379 -1.73 -5.46 -14.87
N VAL A 380 -1.07 -5.89 -13.81
CA VAL A 380 -1.69 -6.21 -12.53
C VAL A 380 -0.95 -5.44 -11.45
N THR A 381 -1.62 -4.44 -10.87
CA THR A 381 -1.05 -3.53 -9.87
C THR A 381 -1.94 -3.43 -8.65
N ASN A 382 -1.33 -3.27 -7.47
CA ASN A 382 -2.04 -3.02 -6.21
C ASN A 382 -3.17 -4.00 -5.89
N THR A 383 -3.17 -5.18 -6.51
CA THR A 383 -4.30 -6.11 -6.50
C THR A 383 -4.01 -7.24 -5.52
N SER A 384 -5.05 -7.72 -4.85
CA SER A 384 -4.95 -8.85 -3.92
C SER A 384 -5.62 -10.07 -4.50
N PHE A 385 -4.89 -11.18 -4.57
CA PHE A 385 -5.39 -12.48 -4.98
C PHE A 385 -5.49 -13.40 -3.77
N VAL A 386 -6.66 -13.99 -3.57
CA VAL A 386 -6.98 -14.81 -2.39
C VAL A 386 -7.51 -16.16 -2.85
N ASN A 387 -6.90 -17.26 -2.41
CA ASN A 387 -7.35 -18.63 -2.72
C ASN A 387 -7.48 -18.99 -4.22
N CYS A 388 -6.81 -18.25 -5.09
CA CYS A 388 -6.95 -18.43 -6.54
C CYS A 388 -6.10 -19.58 -7.08
N ALA A 389 -6.59 -20.25 -8.15
CA ALA A 389 -5.90 -21.34 -8.85
C ALA A 389 -5.50 -22.54 -7.96
N THR A 390 -6.38 -22.89 -7.01
CA THR A 390 -6.14 -23.91 -5.98
C THR A 390 -6.69 -25.30 -6.33
N ALA A 391 -7.59 -25.46 -7.31
CA ALA A 391 -8.21 -26.76 -7.61
C ALA A 391 -7.29 -27.71 -8.40
N ASN A 392 -6.65 -27.24 -9.47
CA ASN A 392 -5.90 -28.10 -10.41
C ASN A 392 -4.44 -27.64 -10.62
N ASN A 393 -3.64 -28.50 -11.27
CA ASN A 393 -2.32 -28.13 -11.78
C ASN A 393 -2.47 -27.28 -13.06
N ARG A 394 -2.69 -25.99 -12.86
CA ARG A 394 -2.89 -25.00 -13.93
C ARG A 394 -1.95 -23.82 -13.77
N ASP A 395 -1.75 -23.14 -14.88
CA ASP A 395 -0.86 -21.99 -14.97
C ASP A 395 -1.60 -20.70 -14.58
N PHE A 396 -0.91 -19.79 -13.90
CA PHE A 396 -1.52 -18.53 -13.47
C PHE A 396 -1.62 -17.56 -14.66
N PHE A 397 -0.51 -17.31 -15.34
CA PHE A 397 -0.48 -16.71 -16.66
C PHE A 397 -0.14 -17.75 -17.71
N ARG A 398 -0.94 -17.86 -18.76
CA ARG A 398 -0.65 -18.70 -19.92
C ARG A 398 -0.77 -17.92 -21.21
N LEU A 399 0.33 -17.84 -21.95
CA LEU A 399 0.40 -17.30 -23.30
C LEU A 399 1.10 -18.33 -24.21
N ASP A 400 0.37 -18.85 -25.20
CA ASP A 400 0.92 -19.80 -26.16
C ASP A 400 1.47 -19.05 -27.39
N GLY A 401 2.73 -19.29 -27.77
CA GLY A 401 3.35 -18.71 -28.97
C GLY A 401 3.29 -19.61 -30.23
N PHE A 402 4.21 -19.37 -31.16
CA PHE A 402 4.18 -19.93 -32.53
C PHE A 402 4.15 -21.45 -32.55
N ALA A 403 4.98 -22.10 -31.72
CA ALA A 403 5.07 -23.56 -31.61
C ALA A 403 3.75 -24.24 -31.16
N LYS A 404 2.77 -23.45 -30.69
CA LYS A 404 1.45 -23.90 -30.25
C LYS A 404 0.32 -23.40 -31.15
N GLY A 405 0.66 -22.74 -32.26
CA GLY A 405 -0.28 -22.31 -33.30
C GLY A 405 -0.78 -20.87 -33.15
N ASN A 406 -0.10 -20.04 -32.35
CA ASN A 406 -0.38 -18.61 -32.31
C ASN A 406 0.35 -17.89 -33.45
N ALA A 407 -0.40 -17.26 -34.35
CA ALA A 407 0.15 -16.62 -35.53
C ALA A 407 0.75 -15.23 -35.26
N PHE A 408 0.50 -14.65 -34.09
CA PHE A 408 1.03 -13.34 -33.70
C PHE A 408 2.43 -13.42 -33.10
N ASP A 409 2.91 -14.59 -32.70
CA ASP A 409 4.33 -14.78 -32.37
C ASP A 409 5.12 -14.84 -33.69
N ASP A 410 5.22 -13.70 -34.38
CA ASP A 410 5.71 -13.53 -35.75
C ASP A 410 7.01 -12.72 -35.85
N GLY A 411 7.57 -12.32 -34.71
CA GLY A 411 8.74 -11.45 -34.63
C GLY A 411 8.42 -9.95 -34.63
N ALA A 412 7.15 -9.56 -34.76
CA ALA A 412 6.71 -8.16 -34.72
C ALA A 412 5.86 -7.82 -33.49
N HIS A 413 5.23 -8.81 -32.86
CA HIS A 413 4.40 -8.61 -31.66
C HIS A 413 5.09 -9.19 -30.43
N THR A 414 5.38 -8.35 -29.44
CA THR A 414 5.93 -8.76 -28.13
C THR A 414 4.89 -8.47 -27.03
N PRO A 415 4.45 -9.49 -26.28
CA PRO A 415 3.56 -9.28 -25.15
C PRO A 415 4.37 -8.78 -23.94
N VAL A 416 3.79 -7.85 -23.19
CA VAL A 416 4.35 -7.33 -21.95
C VAL A 416 3.44 -7.70 -20.79
N ILE A 417 3.98 -8.37 -19.76
CA ILE A 417 3.25 -8.68 -18.53
C ILE A 417 3.95 -7.98 -17.35
N THR A 418 3.21 -7.12 -16.66
CA THR A 418 3.68 -6.40 -15.47
C THR A 418 2.85 -6.80 -14.27
N VAL A 419 3.53 -7.34 -13.26
CA VAL A 419 2.94 -7.77 -11.98
C VAL A 419 3.66 -7.00 -10.88
N THR A 420 3.04 -5.96 -10.34
CA THR A 420 3.71 -5.02 -9.45
C THR A 420 2.89 -4.72 -8.20
N ALA A 421 3.54 -4.74 -7.02
CA ALA A 421 2.91 -4.33 -5.77
C ALA A 421 1.59 -5.07 -5.49
N ASN A 422 1.53 -6.39 -5.70
CA ASN A 422 0.34 -7.20 -5.45
C ASN A 422 0.51 -8.07 -4.21
N THR A 423 -0.59 -8.50 -3.60
CA THR A 423 -0.61 -9.48 -2.51
C THR A 423 -1.23 -10.79 -3.00
N PHE A 424 -0.45 -11.87 -3.03
CA PHE A 424 -0.90 -13.21 -3.40
C PHE A 424 -0.98 -14.08 -2.15
N TYR A 425 -2.17 -14.26 -1.59
CA TYR A 425 -2.41 -15.12 -0.42
C TYR A 425 -3.07 -16.43 -0.83
N ASN A 426 -2.43 -17.55 -0.47
CA ASN A 426 -2.94 -18.89 -0.77
C ASN A 426 -3.14 -19.15 -2.28
N VAL A 427 -2.41 -18.43 -3.13
CA VAL A 427 -2.50 -18.54 -4.59
C VAL A 427 -1.69 -19.71 -5.08
N GLN A 428 -2.29 -20.53 -5.94
CA GLN A 428 -1.71 -21.78 -6.43
C GLN A 428 -1.28 -22.72 -5.29
N ASN A 429 -1.79 -22.56 -4.07
CA ASN A 429 -1.41 -23.37 -2.92
C ASN A 429 -2.22 -24.67 -2.86
N ASN A 430 -1.73 -25.73 -3.51
CA ASN A 430 -2.28 -27.06 -3.30
C ASN A 430 -1.18 -28.12 -3.29
N ALA A 431 -1.54 -29.34 -2.88
CA ALA A 431 -0.61 -30.46 -2.70
C ALA A 431 0.00 -30.99 -4.02
N SER A 432 -0.50 -30.57 -5.18
CA SER A 432 -0.02 -31.03 -6.48
C SER A 432 1.14 -30.15 -6.94
N GLY A 433 2.34 -30.72 -7.02
CA GLY A 433 3.54 -30.01 -7.45
C GLY A 433 3.53 -29.69 -8.95
N GLY A 434 4.37 -28.73 -9.37
CA GLY A 434 4.65 -28.40 -10.77
C GLY A 434 3.84 -27.25 -11.38
N LYS A 435 3.13 -26.46 -10.56
CA LYS A 435 2.38 -25.28 -11.00
C LYS A 435 3.29 -24.14 -11.38
N ARG A 436 2.99 -23.46 -12.48
CA ARG A 436 3.78 -22.34 -12.95
C ARG A 436 2.97 -21.06 -12.80
N PHE A 437 3.62 -20.03 -12.27
CA PHE A 437 3.08 -18.69 -12.29
C PHE A 437 3.09 -18.15 -13.72
N PHE A 438 4.17 -18.39 -14.47
CA PHE A 438 4.27 -18.11 -15.89
C PHE A 438 4.36 -19.37 -16.73
N TYR A 439 3.43 -19.50 -17.65
CA TYR A 439 3.50 -20.39 -18.80
C TYR A 439 3.35 -19.61 -20.09
N VAL A 440 4.29 -18.68 -20.27
CA VAL A 440 4.42 -17.79 -21.43
C VAL A 440 5.49 -18.37 -22.33
N ARG A 441 5.22 -18.51 -23.63
CA ARG A 441 6.08 -19.25 -24.56
C ARG A 441 6.19 -18.52 -25.89
N TRP A 442 6.64 -17.27 -25.86
CA TRP A 442 6.62 -16.36 -27.00
C TRP A 442 8.02 -16.22 -27.61
N GLN A 443 8.36 -17.05 -28.59
CA GLN A 443 9.77 -17.32 -28.92
C GLN A 443 10.32 -16.49 -30.08
N ASN A 444 9.48 -16.04 -31.01
CA ASN A 444 9.94 -15.28 -32.18
C ASN A 444 10.13 -13.79 -31.86
N SER A 445 9.40 -13.27 -30.88
CA SER A 445 9.59 -11.93 -30.31
C SER A 445 9.50 -11.99 -28.78
N PRO A 446 10.55 -12.45 -28.08
CA PRO A 446 10.59 -12.73 -26.64
C PRO A 446 9.68 -11.83 -25.79
N GLU A 447 8.84 -12.44 -24.97
CA GLU A 447 7.99 -11.70 -24.04
C GLU A 447 8.79 -10.80 -23.09
N VAL A 448 8.15 -9.77 -22.55
CA VAL A 448 8.71 -8.98 -21.44
C VAL A 448 7.90 -9.28 -20.18
N LEU A 449 8.56 -9.83 -19.17
CA LEU A 449 7.97 -10.13 -17.87
C LEU A 449 8.61 -9.25 -16.79
N ASN A 450 7.80 -8.46 -16.09
CA ASN A 450 8.23 -7.60 -14.98
C ASN A 450 7.51 -8.00 -13.70
N VAL A 451 8.26 -8.36 -12.66
CA VAL A 451 7.70 -8.80 -11.38
C VAL A 451 8.41 -8.08 -10.24
N GLU A 452 7.75 -7.08 -9.66
CA GLU A 452 8.36 -6.27 -8.60
C GLU A 452 7.45 -5.98 -7.42
N ARG A 453 8.05 -5.90 -6.23
CA ARG A 453 7.36 -5.51 -5.00
C ARG A 453 6.13 -6.34 -4.68
N ASN A 454 6.05 -7.59 -5.14
CA ASN A 454 4.91 -8.46 -4.83
C ASN A 454 5.13 -9.21 -3.52
N LEU A 455 4.05 -9.42 -2.78
CA LEU A 455 4.00 -10.22 -1.56
C LEU A 455 3.34 -11.57 -1.86
N PHE A 456 4.13 -12.64 -1.95
CA PHE A 456 3.65 -14.01 -2.08
C PHE A 456 3.63 -14.70 -0.72
N VAL A 457 2.46 -15.21 -0.33
CA VAL A 457 2.24 -15.84 0.97
C VAL A 457 1.52 -17.15 0.82
N ASN A 458 2.13 -18.23 1.35
CA ASN A 458 1.63 -19.59 1.29
C ASN A 458 1.34 -20.04 -0.15
N SER A 459 2.37 -20.39 -0.90
CA SER A 459 2.22 -20.89 -2.28
C SER A 459 3.15 -22.06 -2.55
N THR A 460 2.67 -23.04 -3.31
CA THR A 460 3.48 -24.17 -3.80
C THR A 460 3.96 -23.98 -5.24
N ALA A 461 3.68 -22.81 -5.84
CA ALA A 461 4.04 -22.51 -7.22
C ALA A 461 5.56 -22.32 -7.40
N ILE A 462 5.99 -22.47 -8.64
CA ILE A 462 7.27 -22.01 -9.17
C ILE A 462 7.01 -20.93 -10.22
N TYR A 463 8.01 -20.12 -10.59
CA TYR A 463 7.82 -19.18 -11.70
C TYR A 463 7.58 -19.91 -13.02
N SER A 464 8.56 -20.69 -13.51
CA SER A 464 8.35 -21.57 -14.66
C SER A 464 9.36 -22.71 -14.70
N SER A 465 8.91 -23.89 -15.12
CA SER A 465 9.75 -25.04 -15.48
C SER A 465 9.90 -25.21 -17.00
N ASP A 466 9.25 -24.37 -17.80
CA ASP A 466 9.34 -24.44 -19.25
C ASP A 466 10.51 -23.57 -19.73
N SER A 467 11.36 -24.12 -20.60
CA SER A 467 12.51 -23.42 -21.17
C SER A 467 12.13 -22.38 -22.22
N ASP A 468 10.89 -22.43 -22.71
CA ASP A 468 10.36 -21.47 -23.67
C ASP A 468 9.84 -20.20 -22.98
N THR A 469 9.79 -20.17 -21.63
CA THR A 469 9.49 -18.97 -20.84
C THR A 469 10.79 -18.23 -20.50
N ASP A 470 10.86 -16.96 -20.86
CA ASP A 470 12.03 -16.14 -20.61
C ASP A 470 12.15 -15.72 -19.13
N MET A 471 13.38 -15.43 -18.70
CA MET A 471 13.64 -14.95 -17.35
C MET A 471 13.03 -13.56 -17.16
N ALA A 472 12.13 -13.42 -16.18
CA ALA A 472 11.55 -12.13 -15.85
C ALA A 472 12.58 -11.19 -15.20
N THR A 473 12.28 -9.88 -15.24
CA THR A 473 12.96 -8.90 -14.40
C THR A 473 12.30 -8.91 -13.03
N PHE A 474 13.09 -9.23 -11.99
CA PHE A 474 12.64 -9.29 -10.61
C PHE A 474 13.21 -8.15 -9.77
N SER A 475 12.41 -7.58 -8.87
CA SER A 475 12.91 -6.63 -7.88
C SER A 475 12.07 -6.60 -6.61
N LYS A 476 12.70 -6.67 -5.43
CA LYS A 476 12.04 -6.46 -4.12
C LYS A 476 10.77 -7.29 -3.89
N ASN A 477 10.69 -8.52 -4.40
CA ASN A 477 9.57 -9.40 -4.08
C ASN A 477 9.77 -10.05 -2.69
N ASN A 478 8.69 -10.37 -1.99
CA ASN A 478 8.75 -11.13 -0.74
C ASN A 478 8.04 -12.49 -0.88
N TYR A 479 8.70 -13.57 -0.44
CA TYR A 479 8.20 -14.94 -0.55
C TYR A 479 8.10 -15.60 0.82
N PHE A 480 6.96 -15.43 1.51
CA PHE A 480 6.73 -16.07 2.80
C PHE A 480 6.01 -17.41 2.63
N ASN A 481 6.64 -18.51 3.04
CA ASN A 481 6.14 -19.87 2.78
C ASN A 481 5.85 -20.13 1.29
N ALA A 482 6.71 -19.60 0.40
CA ALA A 482 6.59 -19.73 -1.04
C ALA A 482 7.95 -20.07 -1.72
N PRO A 483 8.65 -21.14 -1.29
CA PRO A 483 10.04 -21.39 -1.69
C PRO A 483 10.22 -21.75 -3.17
N GLY A 484 9.17 -22.18 -3.86
CA GLY A 484 9.26 -22.60 -5.26
C GLY A 484 9.65 -21.46 -6.22
N PHE A 485 9.36 -20.21 -5.88
CA PHE A 485 9.77 -19.04 -6.66
C PHE A 485 11.30 -18.80 -6.64
N LEU A 486 12.02 -19.40 -5.69
CA LEU A 486 13.48 -19.29 -5.52
C LEU A 486 14.24 -20.54 -6.02
N ASP A 487 13.54 -21.54 -6.57
CA ASP A 487 14.15 -22.82 -6.97
C ASP A 487 14.99 -22.67 -8.24
N SER A 488 16.30 -22.52 -8.07
CA SER A 488 17.28 -22.37 -9.16
C SER A 488 17.44 -23.62 -10.05
N SER A 489 16.76 -24.73 -9.76
CA SER A 489 16.69 -25.89 -10.68
C SER A 489 15.64 -25.72 -11.78
N LYS A 490 14.82 -24.66 -11.70
CA LYS A 490 13.78 -24.32 -12.66
C LYS A 490 14.28 -23.32 -13.70
N SER A 491 13.59 -23.26 -14.85
CA SER A 491 13.96 -22.39 -15.98
C SER A 491 13.87 -20.92 -15.61
N VAL A 492 12.84 -20.56 -14.83
CA VAL A 492 12.63 -19.20 -14.31
C VAL A 492 12.50 -19.28 -12.79
N TYR A 493 13.24 -18.41 -12.11
CA TYR A 493 13.26 -18.24 -10.66
C TYR A 493 13.71 -16.81 -10.34
N ASP A 494 13.39 -16.27 -9.17
CA ASP A 494 13.85 -14.94 -8.77
C ASP A 494 15.37 -14.96 -8.50
N ASN A 495 16.13 -14.45 -9.46
CA ASN A 495 17.59 -14.37 -9.42
C ASN A 495 18.11 -12.97 -9.07
N SER A 496 17.24 -12.05 -8.66
CA SER A 496 17.60 -10.63 -8.49
C SER A 496 18.59 -10.37 -7.36
N GLY A 497 18.59 -11.21 -6.33
CA GLY A 497 19.29 -10.96 -5.08
C GLY A 497 18.72 -9.79 -4.26
N THR A 498 17.54 -9.28 -4.63
CA THR A 498 16.84 -8.16 -3.94
C THR A 498 15.56 -8.60 -3.24
N HIS A 499 15.23 -9.89 -3.27
CA HIS A 499 14.04 -10.44 -2.63
C HIS A 499 14.22 -10.61 -1.12
N SER A 500 13.11 -10.82 -0.43
CA SER A 500 13.06 -11.22 0.99
C SER A 500 12.13 -12.42 1.20
N GLU A 501 12.19 -13.04 2.38
CA GLU A 501 11.34 -14.18 2.79
C GLU A 501 10.68 -13.90 4.16
N LEU A 502 10.37 -12.63 4.43
CA LEU A 502 9.89 -12.14 5.72
C LEU A 502 8.41 -12.51 5.92
N ASP A 503 8.05 -12.86 7.16
CA ASP A 503 6.65 -12.92 7.57
C ASP A 503 6.04 -11.51 7.46
N PRO A 504 4.94 -11.32 6.70
CA PRO A 504 4.29 -10.01 6.60
C PRO A 504 3.62 -9.54 7.90
N GLY A 505 3.36 -10.46 8.84
CA GLY A 505 2.66 -10.15 10.08
C GLY A 505 1.24 -9.64 9.82
N PHE A 506 0.50 -10.34 8.94
CA PHE A 506 -0.89 -10.00 8.60
C PHE A 506 -1.76 -9.87 9.85
N ALA A 507 -2.58 -8.83 9.90
CA ALA A 507 -3.51 -8.56 10.99
C ALA A 507 -4.53 -9.69 11.18
N ASP A 508 -5.26 -10.08 10.12
CA ASP A 508 -6.25 -11.16 10.16
C ASP A 508 -6.52 -11.77 8.77
N ALA A 509 -5.53 -12.49 8.25
CA ALA A 509 -5.63 -13.11 6.93
C ALA A 509 -6.78 -14.13 6.78
N ALA A 510 -7.31 -14.67 7.88
CA ALA A 510 -8.44 -15.60 7.85
C ALA A 510 -9.76 -14.90 7.51
N ASN A 511 -9.86 -13.60 7.77
CA ASN A 511 -11.01 -12.76 7.46
C ASN A 511 -10.70 -11.74 6.33
N ASN A 512 -9.75 -12.08 5.45
CA ASN A 512 -9.32 -11.25 4.32
C ASN A 512 -8.71 -9.89 4.69
N ASP A 513 -8.22 -9.71 5.92
CA ASP A 513 -7.43 -8.55 6.32
C ASP A 513 -5.93 -8.86 6.19
N PHE A 514 -5.33 -8.35 5.12
CA PHE A 514 -3.91 -8.55 4.81
C PHE A 514 -3.04 -7.36 5.25
N SER A 515 -3.55 -6.49 6.13
CA SER A 515 -2.78 -5.37 6.67
C SER A 515 -1.45 -5.84 7.24
N VAL A 516 -0.34 -5.28 6.75
CA VAL A 516 1.02 -5.73 7.11
C VAL A 516 1.55 -4.96 8.31
N SER A 517 2.36 -5.63 9.15
CA SER A 517 3.01 -5.00 10.32
C SER A 517 4.54 -5.05 10.26
N THR A 518 5.12 -5.81 9.33
CA THR A 518 6.56 -5.90 9.14
C THR A 518 7.11 -4.66 8.43
N GLN A 519 7.87 -3.84 9.16
CA GLN A 519 8.36 -2.53 8.67
C GLN A 519 9.15 -2.59 7.36
N ALA A 520 10.03 -3.58 7.17
CA ALA A 520 10.82 -3.69 5.94
C ALA A 520 9.93 -3.92 4.69
N ILE A 521 8.80 -4.63 4.83
CA ILE A 521 7.83 -4.83 3.75
C ILE A 521 7.12 -3.49 3.42
N ILE A 522 6.80 -2.70 4.44
CA ILE A 522 6.19 -1.37 4.30
C ILE A 522 7.17 -0.40 3.62
N ASP A 523 8.41 -0.31 4.11
CA ASP A 523 9.43 0.62 3.62
C ASP A 523 9.79 0.38 2.15
N ASP A 524 9.82 -0.89 1.72
CA ASP A 524 10.08 -1.28 0.34
C ASP A 524 8.82 -1.27 -0.55
N ALA A 525 7.66 -0.87 0.00
CA ALA A 525 6.37 -0.82 -0.66
C ALA A 525 5.97 -2.16 -1.31
N ILE A 526 6.21 -3.26 -0.61
CA ILE A 526 5.92 -4.63 -1.04
C ILE A 526 4.47 -4.99 -0.69
N GLY A 527 3.73 -5.53 -1.65
CA GLY A 527 2.32 -5.89 -1.51
C GLY A 527 1.35 -4.80 -1.98
N ALA A 528 0.07 -5.16 -2.06
CA ALA A 528 -1.00 -4.26 -2.47
C ALA A 528 -1.11 -3.04 -1.56
N LEU A 529 -1.24 -1.85 -2.16
CA LEU A 529 -1.20 -0.56 -1.46
C LEU A 529 -2.24 -0.47 -0.33
N ARG A 530 -3.43 -1.02 -0.52
CA ARG A 530 -4.51 -1.01 0.48
C ARG A 530 -4.17 -1.63 1.84
N TRP A 531 -3.10 -2.42 1.92
CA TRP A 531 -2.73 -3.15 3.14
C TRP A 531 -1.52 -2.58 3.89
N ARG A 532 -0.95 -1.45 3.45
CA ARG A 532 0.35 -0.96 3.96
C ARG A 532 0.43 0.54 4.15
#